data_AF-B1X4V7-F1
#
_entry.id   AF-B1X4V7-F1
#
_cell.length_a   1.000
_cell.length_b   1.000
_cell.length_c   1.000
_cell.angle_alpha   90.00
_cell.angle_beta   90.00
_cell.angle_gamma   90.00
#
_symmetry.space_group_name_H-M   'P 1'
#
loop_
_entity.id
_entity.type
_entity.pdbx_description
1 polymer ?
#
loop_
_entity_poly.entity_id
_entity_poly.type
_entity_poly.pdbx_seq_one_letter_code
_entity_poly.pdbx_strand_id
1 'polypeptide(L)'
;MYVRPSTFNLLNNYEELISSLRQQPILVVIRPNNFTSTHRQLRALSSAGYRHIELSWKPIPYWEDWVRYWQREFPYLIFGAASIISIEGLEAAHRLGLRYCVTPVLNKFLLSRSRKMKILLIPGVFSPSEIHEAILMRCKIIKLFPARLLGPDYWRQLRSPLGSLPFCLAAGGLSVNDIPLWLRAGVDAVVLGRQLFASSNPVKPILTPLSYQLR
;
A
#
# COMPACT_ATOMS: atom_id res chain seq x y z
N MET A 1 -5.85 -0.98 -32.43
CA MET A 1 -5.02 0.23 -32.24
C MET A 1 -4.33 0.11 -30.89
N TYR A 2 -3.00 -0.02 -30.88
CA TYR A 2 -2.20 -0.02 -29.65
C TYR A 2 -2.26 1.40 -29.06
N VAL A 3 -2.97 1.57 -27.95
CA VAL A 3 -2.91 2.81 -27.17
C VAL A 3 -1.50 2.88 -26.60
N ARG A 4 -0.72 3.89 -27.03
CA ARG A 4 0.61 4.17 -26.48
C ARG A 4 0.49 4.31 -24.95
N PRO A 5 1.41 3.78 -24.14
CA PRO A 5 1.42 4.05 -22.71
C PRO A 5 1.58 5.57 -22.53
N SER A 6 0.57 6.22 -21.96
CA SER A 6 0.63 7.62 -21.57
C SER A 6 1.90 7.85 -20.76
N THR A 7 2.63 8.91 -21.07
CA THR A 7 3.85 9.33 -20.35
C THR A 7 3.63 9.30 -18.83
N PHE A 8 4.23 8.31 -18.17
CA PHE A 8 4.14 8.08 -16.73
C PHE A 8 4.81 9.24 -15.96
N ASN A 9 4.03 9.99 -15.19
CA ASN A 9 4.52 11.01 -14.26
C ASN A 9 4.28 10.55 -12.81
N LEU A 10 5.33 10.59 -11.97
CA LEU A 10 5.25 10.23 -10.55
C LEU A 10 4.18 11.02 -9.78
N LEU A 11 4.00 12.30 -10.12
CA LEU A 11 2.97 13.14 -9.50
C LEU A 11 1.56 12.60 -9.76
N ASN A 12 1.30 12.13 -10.99
CA ASN A 12 0.01 11.53 -11.36
C ASN A 12 -0.22 10.22 -10.58
N ASN A 13 0.83 9.40 -10.41
CA ASN A 13 0.72 8.14 -9.64
C ASN A 13 0.34 8.37 -8.17
N TYR A 14 0.85 9.44 -7.54
CA TYR A 14 0.48 9.79 -6.16
C TYR A 14 -1.00 10.18 -6.05
N GLU A 15 -1.45 11.12 -6.89
CA GLU A 15 -2.82 11.63 -6.82
C GLU A 15 -3.84 10.56 -7.19
N GLU A 16 -3.56 9.73 -8.20
CA GLU A 16 -4.41 8.59 -8.57
C GLU A 16 -4.54 7.59 -7.42
N LEU A 17 -3.43 7.21 -6.78
CA LEU A 17 -3.45 6.26 -5.67
C LEU A 17 -4.18 6.85 -4.45
N ILE A 18 -3.90 8.10 -4.08
CA ILE A 18 -4.58 8.80 -2.97
C ILE A 18 -6.08 8.91 -3.25
N SER A 19 -6.46 9.32 -4.46
CA SER A 19 -7.86 9.45 -4.84
C SER A 19 -8.60 8.11 -4.76
N SER A 20 -7.99 7.03 -5.26
CA SER A 20 -8.57 5.69 -5.16
C SER A 20 -8.68 5.20 -3.70
N LEU A 21 -7.64 5.42 -2.90
CA LEU A 21 -7.64 5.04 -1.48
C LEU A 21 -8.63 5.85 -0.65
N ARG A 22 -8.93 7.10 -1.01
CA ARG A 22 -10.00 7.87 -0.37
C ARG A 22 -11.40 7.29 -0.62
N GLN A 23 -11.60 6.58 -1.74
CA GLN A 23 -12.86 5.89 -2.05
C GLN A 23 -12.96 4.52 -1.37
N GLN A 24 -11.82 3.83 -1.21
CA GLN A 24 -11.72 2.56 -0.50
C GLN A 24 -10.44 2.56 0.36
N PRO A 25 -10.52 2.98 1.65
CA PRO A 25 -9.35 3.21 2.50
C PRO A 25 -8.79 1.92 3.10
N ILE A 26 -8.71 0.87 2.28
CA ILE A 26 -8.29 -0.48 2.67
C ILE A 26 -7.35 -1.02 1.60
N LEU A 27 -6.20 -1.52 2.05
CA LEU A 27 -5.26 -2.30 1.25
C LEU A 27 -5.11 -3.69 1.84
N VAL A 28 -4.80 -4.68 1.00
CA VAL A 28 -4.52 -6.04 1.44
C VAL A 28 -3.15 -6.49 0.99
N VAL A 29 -2.30 -6.87 1.96
CA VAL A 29 -0.99 -7.49 1.71
C VAL A 29 -1.13 -9.00 1.66
N ILE A 30 -0.80 -9.58 0.51
CA ILE A 30 -0.68 -11.03 0.33
C ILE A 30 0.79 -11.43 0.23
N ARG A 31 1.15 -12.55 0.84
CA ARG A 31 2.48 -13.16 0.72
C ARG A 31 2.37 -14.39 -0.18
N PRO A 32 2.74 -14.28 -1.47
CA PRO A 32 2.64 -15.40 -2.40
C PRO A 32 3.68 -16.48 -2.06
N ASN A 33 3.24 -17.54 -1.40
CA ASN A 33 4.06 -18.73 -1.11
C ASN A 33 3.65 -19.95 -1.96
N ASN A 34 2.42 -19.94 -2.46
CA ASN A 34 1.85 -20.99 -3.30
C ASN A 34 0.89 -20.33 -4.28
N PHE A 35 1.00 -20.68 -5.57
CA PHE A 35 0.22 -20.05 -6.63
C PHE A 35 -1.28 -20.26 -6.44
N THR A 36 -1.71 -21.51 -6.24
CA THR A 36 -3.13 -21.88 -6.14
C THR A 36 -3.81 -21.22 -4.94
N SER A 37 -3.18 -21.24 -3.76
CA SER A 37 -3.75 -20.58 -2.58
C SER A 37 -3.84 -19.07 -2.75
N THR A 38 -2.81 -18.45 -3.33
CA THR A 38 -2.78 -17.00 -3.61
C THR A 38 -3.84 -16.62 -4.64
N HIS A 39 -4.00 -17.41 -5.71
CA HIS A 39 -5.03 -17.20 -6.71
C HIS A 39 -6.43 -17.25 -6.09
N ARG A 40 -6.71 -18.21 -5.19
CA ARG A 40 -7.99 -18.27 -4.47
C ARG A 40 -8.22 -17.04 -3.60
N GLN A 41 -7.18 -16.56 -2.90
CA GLN A 41 -7.26 -15.33 -2.11
C GLN A 41 -7.59 -14.11 -2.98
N LEU A 42 -6.87 -13.93 -4.10
CA LEU A 42 -7.11 -12.83 -5.04
C LEU A 42 -8.52 -12.87 -5.64
N ARG A 43 -8.98 -14.06 -6.06
CA ARG A 43 -10.35 -14.26 -6.57
C ARG A 43 -11.40 -13.88 -5.53
N ALA A 44 -11.22 -14.30 -4.28
CA ALA A 44 -12.13 -13.97 -3.19
C ALA A 44 -12.16 -12.45 -2.91
N LEU A 45 -11.00 -11.80 -2.85
CA LEU A 45 -10.90 -10.35 -2.65
C LEU A 45 -11.52 -9.56 -3.81
N SER A 46 -11.24 -9.96 -5.04
CA SER A 46 -11.82 -9.35 -6.24
C SER A 46 -13.35 -9.49 -6.23
N SER A 47 -13.88 -10.68 -5.92
CA SER A 47 -15.32 -10.93 -5.83
C SER A 47 -15.98 -10.15 -4.69
N ALA A 48 -15.25 -9.92 -3.60
CA ALA A 48 -15.70 -9.08 -2.48
C ALA A 48 -15.60 -7.58 -2.77
N GLY A 49 -15.00 -7.16 -3.89
CA GLY A 49 -14.90 -5.75 -4.31
C GLY A 49 -13.69 -4.99 -3.77
N TYR A 50 -12.68 -5.69 -3.24
CA TYR A 50 -11.40 -5.07 -2.89
C TYR A 50 -10.69 -4.60 -4.16
N ARG A 51 -9.98 -3.47 -4.08
CA ARG A 51 -9.24 -2.87 -5.18
C ARG A 51 -7.74 -2.95 -4.99
N HIS A 52 -7.24 -2.60 -3.80
CA HIS A 52 -5.81 -2.39 -3.58
C HIS A 52 -5.12 -3.62 -2.99
N ILE A 53 -4.26 -4.27 -3.78
CA ILE A 53 -3.53 -5.47 -3.37
C ILE A 53 -2.03 -5.23 -3.45
N GLU A 54 -1.35 -5.49 -2.34
CA GLU A 54 0.11 -5.52 -2.26
C GLU A 54 0.59 -6.97 -2.25
N LEU A 55 1.41 -7.34 -3.24
CA LEU A 55 2.08 -8.64 -3.28
C LEU A 55 3.47 -8.48 -2.65
N SER A 56 3.72 -9.18 -1.53
CA SER A 56 5.05 -9.18 -0.92
C SER A 56 6.06 -9.74 -1.92
N TRP A 57 7.07 -8.95 -2.24
CA TRP A 57 8.16 -9.36 -3.11
C TRP A 57 9.05 -10.40 -2.44
N LYS A 58 9.61 -11.28 -3.26
CA LYS A 58 10.67 -12.23 -2.90
C LYS A 58 11.61 -12.40 -4.09
N PRO A 59 12.92 -12.62 -3.86
CA PRO A 59 13.88 -12.92 -4.91
C PRO A 59 13.76 -14.39 -5.36
N ILE A 60 12.60 -14.77 -5.90
CA ILE A 60 12.32 -16.11 -6.42
C ILE A 60 11.97 -16.02 -7.92
N PRO A 61 12.45 -16.95 -8.78
CA PRO A 61 12.36 -16.80 -10.24
C PRO A 61 10.94 -16.63 -10.78
N TYR A 62 9.98 -17.31 -10.17
CA TYR A 62 8.58 -17.35 -10.63
C TYR A 62 7.71 -16.20 -10.09
N TRP A 63 8.23 -15.31 -9.23
CA TRP A 63 7.42 -14.24 -8.64
C TRP A 63 6.88 -13.29 -9.71
N GLU A 64 7.73 -12.86 -10.65
CA GLU A 64 7.31 -11.95 -11.71
C GLU A 64 6.23 -12.58 -12.61
N ASP A 65 6.38 -13.86 -12.98
CA ASP A 65 5.42 -14.56 -13.82
C ASP A 65 4.06 -14.71 -13.15
N TRP A 66 4.05 -15.00 -11.84
CA TRP A 66 2.81 -15.05 -11.07
C TRP A 66 2.12 -13.69 -11.03
N VAL A 67 2.88 -12.61 -10.81
CA VAL A 67 2.33 -11.24 -10.80
C VAL A 67 1.77 -10.87 -12.18
N ARG A 68 2.47 -11.14 -13.28
CA ARG A 68 1.97 -10.91 -14.66
C ARG A 68 0.67 -11.65 -14.90
N TYR A 69 0.61 -12.92 -14.48
CA TYR A 69 -0.61 -13.72 -14.61
C TYR A 69 -1.78 -13.07 -13.84
N TRP A 70 -1.58 -12.69 -12.58
CA TRP A 70 -2.64 -12.09 -11.77
C TRP A 70 -3.06 -10.69 -12.21
N GLN A 71 -2.15 -9.88 -12.77
CA GLN A 71 -2.51 -8.60 -13.39
C GLN A 71 -3.47 -8.80 -14.58
N ARG A 72 -3.27 -9.87 -15.37
CA ARG A 72 -4.14 -10.21 -16.50
C ARG A 72 -5.47 -10.81 -16.07
N GLU A 73 -5.43 -11.72 -15.10
CA GLU A 73 -6.62 -12.43 -14.60
C GLU A 73 -7.55 -11.50 -13.80
N PHE A 74 -6.99 -10.54 -13.07
CA PHE A 74 -7.74 -9.64 -12.19
C PHE A 74 -7.53 -8.17 -12.57
N PRO A 75 -8.02 -7.72 -13.75
CA PRO A 75 -7.75 -6.37 -14.26
C PRO A 75 -8.36 -5.25 -13.42
N TYR A 76 -9.33 -5.56 -12.56
CA TYR A 76 -9.95 -4.61 -11.63
C TYR A 76 -9.14 -4.39 -10.34
N LEU A 77 -8.16 -5.26 -10.06
CA LEU A 77 -7.26 -5.11 -8.92
C LEU A 77 -6.10 -4.18 -9.28
N ILE A 78 -5.81 -3.26 -8.37
CA ILE A 78 -4.66 -2.37 -8.42
C ILE A 78 -3.54 -3.04 -7.63
N PHE A 79 -2.54 -3.54 -8.35
CA PHE A 79 -1.40 -4.23 -7.77
C PHE A 79 -0.24 -3.28 -7.44
N GLY A 80 0.26 -3.41 -6.21
CA GLY A 80 1.55 -2.89 -5.76
C GLY A 80 2.46 -4.01 -5.23
N ALA A 81 3.73 -3.69 -4.97
CA ALA A 81 4.68 -4.61 -4.34
C ALA A 81 4.98 -4.20 -2.90
N ALA A 82 4.96 -5.15 -1.96
CA ALA A 82 5.34 -4.93 -0.57
C ALA A 82 6.68 -5.58 -0.22
N SER A 83 7.24 -5.20 0.93
CA SER A 83 8.50 -5.76 1.46
C SER A 83 9.73 -5.46 0.57
N ILE A 84 9.71 -4.35 -0.15
CA ILE A 84 10.85 -3.93 -0.97
C ILE A 84 11.95 -3.37 -0.07
N ILE A 85 13.04 -4.11 0.08
CA ILE A 85 14.21 -3.71 0.88
C ILE A 85 15.50 -3.66 0.05
N SER A 86 15.40 -3.88 -1.26
CA SER A 86 16.55 -3.96 -2.16
C SER A 86 16.23 -3.35 -3.53
N ILE A 87 17.28 -3.11 -4.32
CA ILE A 87 17.15 -2.55 -5.69
C ILE A 87 16.54 -3.58 -6.63
N GLU A 88 16.90 -4.85 -6.48
CA GLU A 88 16.40 -5.95 -7.30
C GLU A 88 14.87 -6.05 -7.21
N GLY A 89 14.31 -5.88 -6.01
CA GLY A 89 12.85 -5.86 -5.82
C GLY A 89 12.18 -4.64 -6.44
N LEU A 90 12.83 -3.48 -6.35
CA LEU A 90 12.34 -2.25 -6.98
C LEU A 90 12.34 -2.37 -8.51
N GLU A 91 13.39 -2.97 -9.09
CA GLU A 91 13.50 -3.23 -10.52
C GLU A 91 12.50 -4.28 -11.00
N ALA A 92 12.27 -5.34 -10.24
CA ALA A 92 11.24 -6.33 -10.54
C ALA A 92 9.85 -5.68 -10.62
N ALA A 93 9.50 -4.85 -9.62
CA ALA A 93 8.24 -4.13 -9.62
C ALA A 93 8.12 -3.13 -10.80
N HIS A 94 9.22 -2.47 -11.17
CA HIS A 94 9.27 -1.58 -12.31
C HIS A 94 9.07 -2.31 -13.65
N ARG A 95 9.77 -3.45 -13.87
CA ARG A 95 9.60 -4.29 -15.08
C ARG A 95 8.17 -4.79 -15.25
N LEU A 96 7.45 -5.01 -14.15
CA LEU A 96 6.05 -5.44 -14.14
C LEU A 96 5.05 -4.28 -14.31
N GLY A 97 5.53 -3.03 -14.36
CA GLY A 97 4.67 -1.85 -14.43
C GLY A 97 3.75 -1.71 -13.21
N LEU A 98 4.18 -2.16 -12.03
CA LEU A 98 3.39 -2.02 -10.81
C LEU A 98 3.22 -0.54 -10.46
N ARG A 99 2.03 -0.21 -9.93
CA ARG A 99 1.63 1.19 -9.67
C ARG A 99 2.47 1.83 -8.57
N TYR A 100 2.85 1.04 -7.58
CA TYR A 100 3.63 1.48 -6.43
C TYR A 100 4.35 0.30 -5.75
N CYS A 101 5.37 0.65 -5.00
CA CYS A 101 6.13 -0.20 -4.10
C CYS A 101 5.97 0.31 -2.66
N VAL A 102 6.10 -0.60 -1.70
CA VAL A 102 6.07 -0.31 -0.27
C VAL A 102 7.26 -0.99 0.40
N THR A 103 8.00 -0.22 1.17
CA THR A 103 9.12 -0.70 1.98
C THR A 103 8.75 -0.62 3.46
N PRO A 104 9.23 -1.54 4.32
CA PRO A 104 9.00 -1.44 5.77
C PRO A 104 9.83 -0.35 6.46
N VAL A 105 10.77 0.29 5.75
CA VAL A 105 11.73 1.25 6.33
C VAL A 105 11.85 2.52 5.50
N LEU A 106 12.34 3.60 6.10
CA LEU A 106 12.74 4.79 5.38
C LEU A 106 14.20 4.64 4.95
N ASN A 107 14.42 4.32 3.68
CA ASN A 107 15.76 4.19 3.10
C ASN A 107 15.96 5.25 2.02
N LYS A 108 16.84 6.24 2.30
CA LYS A 108 17.09 7.37 1.41
C LYS A 108 17.63 6.94 0.04
N PHE A 109 18.47 5.90 0.01
CA PHE A 109 19.02 5.36 -1.23
C PHE A 109 17.93 4.71 -2.09
N LEU A 110 17.09 3.84 -1.53
CA LEU A 110 15.97 3.23 -2.27
C LEU A 110 14.98 4.28 -2.77
N LEU A 111 14.66 5.31 -1.97
CA LEU A 111 13.81 6.43 -2.38
C LEU A 111 14.43 7.24 -3.53
N SER A 112 15.74 7.49 -3.51
CA SER A 112 16.43 8.16 -4.61
C SER A 112 16.39 7.33 -5.89
N ARG A 113 16.61 6.02 -5.77
CA ARG A 113 16.58 5.09 -6.91
C ARG A 113 15.17 4.95 -7.50
N SER A 114 14.13 4.87 -6.67
CA SER A 114 12.74 4.77 -7.14
C SER A 114 12.32 6.00 -7.95
N ARG A 115 12.73 7.20 -7.51
CA ARG A 115 12.52 8.45 -8.25
C ARG A 115 13.19 8.44 -9.62
N LYS A 116 14.45 8.01 -9.70
CA LYS A 116 15.18 7.87 -10.97
C LYS A 116 14.48 6.88 -11.92
N MET A 117 13.95 5.79 -11.36
CA MET A 117 13.21 4.76 -12.09
C MET A 117 11.74 5.14 -12.37
N LYS A 118 11.28 6.31 -11.91
CA LYS A 118 9.89 6.77 -12.04
C LYS A 118 8.84 5.77 -11.51
N ILE A 119 9.18 5.03 -10.45
CA ILE A 119 8.25 4.18 -9.70
C ILE A 119 8.00 4.76 -8.31
N LEU A 120 6.74 4.80 -7.88
CA LEU A 120 6.36 5.27 -6.55
C LEU A 120 6.85 4.28 -5.49
N LEU A 121 7.68 4.72 -4.55
CA LEU A 121 8.05 3.95 -3.36
C LEU A 121 7.50 4.64 -2.11
N ILE A 122 6.66 3.95 -1.35
CA ILE A 122 6.07 4.40 -0.09
C ILE A 122 6.98 3.91 1.05
N PRO A 123 7.64 4.84 1.79
CA PRO A 123 8.53 4.48 2.88
C PRO A 123 7.76 4.04 4.12
N GLY A 124 8.31 3.05 4.84
CA GLY A 124 7.85 2.68 6.17
C GLY A 124 8.49 3.57 7.23
N VAL A 125 7.72 3.99 8.22
CA VAL A 125 8.15 4.86 9.31
C VAL A 125 7.53 4.40 10.63
N PHE A 126 8.22 4.67 11.74
CA PHE A 126 7.82 4.28 13.08
C PHE A 126 7.83 5.45 14.07
N SER A 127 8.76 6.38 13.93
CA SER A 127 9.06 7.46 14.89
C SER A 127 8.76 8.87 14.34
N PRO A 128 8.64 9.91 15.21
CA PRO A 128 8.46 11.30 14.76
C PRO A 128 9.62 11.77 13.86
N SER A 129 10.85 11.36 14.16
CA SER A 129 12.04 11.72 13.37
C SER A 129 12.00 11.13 11.96
N GLU A 130 11.57 9.88 11.80
CA GLU A 130 11.43 9.27 10.48
C GLU A 130 10.29 9.91 9.67
N ILE A 131 9.19 10.27 10.33
CA ILE A 131 8.07 10.96 9.69
C ILE A 131 8.50 12.36 9.23
N HIS A 132 9.22 13.10 10.08
CA HIS A 132 9.80 14.39 9.73
C HIS A 132 10.77 14.27 8.55
N GLU A 133 11.65 13.27 8.54
CA GLU A 133 12.54 13.00 7.41
C GLU A 133 11.75 12.69 6.13
N ALA A 134 10.69 11.90 6.21
CA ALA A 134 9.83 11.62 5.06
C ALA A 134 9.21 12.90 4.47
N ILE A 135 8.79 13.84 5.34
CA ILE A 135 8.28 15.17 4.96
C ILE A 135 9.36 16.00 4.26
N LEU A 136 10.57 16.10 4.82
CA LEU A 136 11.69 16.82 4.19
C LEU A 136 12.04 16.25 2.82
N MET A 137 11.95 14.92 2.70
CA MET A 137 12.14 14.22 1.44
C MET A 137 10.96 14.37 0.47
N ARG A 138 9.88 15.08 0.84
CA ARG A 138 8.66 15.29 0.05
C ARG A 138 7.89 13.98 -0.27
N CYS A 139 7.92 13.02 0.64
CA CYS A 139 7.08 11.83 0.53
C CYS A 139 5.63 12.22 0.84
N LYS A 140 4.72 12.03 -0.13
CA LYS A 140 3.30 12.35 0.04
C LYS A 140 2.51 11.24 0.74
N ILE A 141 3.01 10.00 0.69
CA ILE A 141 2.40 8.83 1.32
C ILE A 141 3.49 8.14 2.15
N ILE A 142 3.13 7.71 3.36
CA ILE A 142 3.97 6.91 4.25
C ILE A 142 3.21 5.68 4.74
N LYS A 143 3.96 4.66 5.14
CA LYS A 143 3.43 3.49 5.84
C LYS A 143 3.83 3.57 7.31
N LEU A 144 2.86 3.70 8.20
CA LEU A 144 3.10 3.59 9.64
C LEU A 144 3.22 2.12 10.02
N PHE A 145 4.40 1.69 10.48
CA PHE A 145 4.67 0.26 10.69
C PHE A 145 5.67 0.00 11.83
N PRO A 146 5.40 -0.98 12.73
CA PRO A 146 4.15 -1.75 12.87
C PRO A 146 3.07 -0.99 13.66
N ALA A 147 1.98 -0.63 12.98
CA ALA A 147 0.89 0.20 13.52
C ALA A 147 0.25 -0.38 14.78
N ARG A 148 0.06 -1.72 14.87
CA ARG A 148 -0.54 -2.35 16.06
C ARG A 148 0.21 -2.03 17.35
N LEU A 149 1.53 -1.90 17.32
CA LEU A 149 2.32 -1.60 18.52
C LEU A 149 2.20 -0.12 18.92
N LEU A 150 2.08 0.78 17.96
CA LEU A 150 1.97 2.21 18.18
C LEU A 150 0.59 2.63 18.67
N GLY A 151 -0.44 1.98 18.12
CA GLY A 151 -1.83 2.33 18.38
C GLY A 151 -2.31 3.61 17.67
N PRO A 152 -3.63 3.80 17.52
CA PRO A 152 -4.20 4.96 16.82
C PRO A 152 -3.85 6.31 17.47
N ASP A 153 -3.75 6.32 18.80
CA ASP A 153 -3.48 7.53 19.58
C ASP A 153 -2.09 8.11 19.31
N TYR A 154 -1.11 7.28 18.96
CA TYR A 154 0.21 7.72 18.53
C TYR A 154 0.10 8.63 17.30
N TRP A 155 -0.60 8.20 16.25
CA TRP A 155 -0.76 8.99 15.03
C TRP A 155 -1.48 10.32 15.29
N ARG A 156 -2.52 10.30 16.14
CA ARG A 156 -3.25 11.52 16.53
C ARG A 156 -2.33 12.54 17.20
N GLN A 157 -1.42 12.09 18.07
CA GLN A 157 -0.52 12.98 18.82
C GLN A 157 0.57 13.62 17.95
N LEU A 158 0.98 12.97 16.85
CA LEU A 158 2.02 13.49 15.95
C LEU A 158 1.62 14.76 15.18
N ARG A 159 0.31 14.97 14.93
CA ARG A 159 -0.17 16.16 14.22
C ARG A 159 0.17 17.45 14.95
N SER A 160 0.21 17.44 16.28
CA SER A 160 0.50 18.63 17.08
C SER A 160 1.93 19.17 16.89
N PRO A 161 3.00 18.37 17.03
CA PRO A 161 4.37 18.85 16.84
C PRO A 161 4.83 18.89 15.38
N LEU A 162 4.28 18.06 14.49
CA LEU A 162 4.75 17.96 13.09
C LEU A 162 3.85 18.71 12.09
N GLY A 163 2.69 19.21 12.51
CA GLY A 163 1.74 19.89 11.65
C GLY A 163 1.10 18.95 10.61
N SER A 164 1.14 19.35 9.34
CA SER A 164 0.55 18.56 8.25
C SER A 164 1.34 17.27 8.01
N LEU A 165 0.70 16.14 8.26
CA LEU A 165 1.29 14.82 8.04
C LEU A 165 1.05 14.32 6.60
N PRO A 166 1.93 13.47 6.04
CA PRO A 166 1.67 12.77 4.78
C PRO A 166 0.48 11.81 4.88
N PHE A 167 -0.07 11.41 3.73
CA PHE A 167 -1.11 10.37 3.65
C PHE A 167 -0.60 9.08 4.30
N CYS A 168 -1.35 8.52 5.24
CA CYS A 168 -0.86 7.47 6.11
C CYS A 168 -1.55 6.13 5.87
N LEU A 169 -0.74 5.12 5.56
CA LEU A 169 -1.13 3.72 5.49
C LEU A 169 -0.76 3.02 6.80
N ALA A 170 -1.73 2.81 7.70
CA ALA A 170 -1.50 2.08 8.94
C ALA A 170 -1.37 0.58 8.66
N ALA A 171 -0.23 -0.02 8.97
CA ALA A 171 0.08 -1.38 8.58
C ALA A 171 0.79 -2.18 9.68
N GLY A 172 0.53 -3.48 9.72
CA GLY A 172 1.24 -4.42 10.60
C GLY A 172 0.40 -4.84 11.81
N GLY A 173 -0.09 -6.08 11.75
CA GLY A 173 -0.82 -6.72 12.85
C GLY A 173 -2.29 -6.34 12.98
N LEU A 174 -2.81 -5.48 12.11
CA LEU A 174 -4.20 -5.01 12.13
C LEU A 174 -5.17 -6.03 11.54
N SER A 175 -6.38 -6.01 12.08
CA SER A 175 -7.56 -6.79 11.68
C SER A 175 -8.65 -5.86 11.14
N VAL A 176 -9.73 -6.45 10.63
CA VAL A 176 -10.86 -5.66 10.13
C VAL A 176 -11.53 -4.83 11.24
N ASN A 177 -11.55 -5.34 12.46
CA ASN A 177 -12.16 -4.65 13.61
C ASN A 177 -11.42 -3.37 13.99
N ASP A 178 -10.15 -3.24 13.60
CA ASP A 178 -9.34 -2.06 13.88
C ASP A 178 -9.67 -0.90 12.93
N ILE A 179 -10.26 -1.15 11.76
CA ILE A 179 -10.41 -0.14 10.69
C ILE A 179 -11.15 1.12 11.18
N PRO A 180 -12.34 1.04 11.81
CA PRO A 180 -13.06 2.25 12.21
C PRO A 180 -12.31 3.07 13.26
N LEU A 181 -11.50 2.41 14.11
CA LEU A 181 -10.72 3.08 15.14
C LEU A 181 -9.56 3.87 14.52
N TRP A 182 -8.82 3.25 13.60
CA TRP A 182 -7.70 3.89 12.90
C TRP A 182 -8.17 5.06 12.03
N LEU A 183 -9.21 4.87 11.21
CA LEU A 183 -9.73 5.95 10.37
C LEU A 183 -10.21 7.15 11.20
N ARG A 184 -10.86 6.92 12.35
CA ARG A 184 -11.24 8.00 13.28
C ARG A 184 -10.05 8.73 13.91
N ALA A 185 -8.92 8.05 14.08
CA ALA A 185 -7.68 8.68 14.55
C ALA A 185 -6.99 9.50 13.45
N GLY A 186 -7.52 9.51 12.23
CA GLY A 186 -7.04 10.33 11.13
C GLY A 186 -5.89 9.72 10.33
N VAL A 187 -5.73 8.39 10.36
CA VAL A 187 -4.98 7.71 9.28
C VAL A 187 -5.87 7.59 8.05
N ASP A 188 -5.28 7.63 6.87
CA ASP A 188 -6.03 7.72 5.63
C ASP A 188 -6.44 6.35 5.06
N ALA A 189 -5.65 5.31 5.35
CA ALA A 189 -6.00 3.94 4.97
C ALA A 189 -5.39 2.88 5.91
N VAL A 190 -6.03 1.71 5.96
CA VAL A 190 -5.59 0.56 6.77
C VAL A 190 -5.12 -0.58 5.86
N VAL A 191 -3.95 -1.13 6.17
CA VAL A 191 -3.36 -2.25 5.45
C VAL A 191 -3.58 -3.54 6.25
N LEU A 192 -4.45 -4.39 5.71
CA LEU A 192 -4.74 -5.71 6.24
C LEU A 192 -3.76 -6.74 5.68
N GLY A 193 -3.44 -7.77 6.46
CA GLY A 193 -2.53 -8.84 6.04
C GLY A 193 -3.06 -10.20 6.45
N ARG A 194 -2.20 -11.00 7.11
CA ARG A 194 -2.51 -12.38 7.53
C ARG A 194 -3.82 -12.49 8.31
N GLN A 195 -4.13 -11.50 9.16
CA GLN A 195 -5.34 -11.51 9.99
C GLN A 195 -6.64 -11.51 9.19
N LEU A 196 -6.65 -10.96 7.96
CA LEU A 196 -7.84 -10.97 7.10
C LEU A 196 -8.24 -12.39 6.67
N PHE A 197 -7.26 -13.26 6.47
CA PHE A 197 -7.49 -14.64 6.03
C PHE A 197 -7.60 -15.64 7.18
N ALA A 198 -7.39 -15.20 8.42
CA ALA A 198 -7.57 -16.02 9.61
C ALA A 198 -9.05 -16.08 10.05
N SER A 199 -9.84 -15.08 9.66
CA SER A 199 -11.29 -15.04 9.89
C SER A 199 -12.05 -15.79 8.80
N SER A 200 -13.02 -16.61 9.19
CA SER A 200 -13.85 -17.44 8.29
C SER A 200 -14.75 -16.67 7.32
N ASN A 201 -14.88 -15.34 7.44
CA ASN A 201 -15.60 -14.49 6.50
C ASN A 201 -14.77 -13.26 6.10
N PRO A 202 -14.37 -13.10 4.83
CA PRO A 202 -13.78 -11.84 4.38
C PRO A 202 -14.85 -10.74 4.46
N VAL A 203 -14.57 -9.70 5.25
CA VAL A 203 -15.49 -8.57 5.38
C VAL A 203 -15.56 -7.83 4.05
N LYS A 204 -16.77 -7.40 3.65
CA LYS A 204 -16.92 -6.52 2.48
C LYS A 204 -16.16 -5.22 2.72
N PRO A 205 -15.38 -4.72 1.75
CA PRO A 205 -14.62 -3.50 1.94
C PRO A 205 -15.56 -2.34 2.24
N ILE A 206 -15.15 -1.48 3.17
CA ILE A 206 -15.88 -0.25 3.48
C ILE A 206 -15.76 0.67 2.27
N LEU A 207 -16.89 0.98 1.63
CA LEU A 207 -16.98 2.07 0.67
C LEU A 207 -17.28 3.32 1.47
N THR A 208 -16.38 4.31 1.45
CA THR A 208 -16.64 5.61 2.05
C THR A 208 -17.60 6.39 1.13
N PRO A 209 -18.81 6.77 1.58
CA PRO A 209 -19.56 7.81 0.89
C PRO A 209 -18.73 9.10 0.94
N LEU A 210 -18.82 9.93 -0.11
CA LEU A 210 -18.16 11.24 -0.22
C LEU A 210 -18.35 12.15 1.02
N SER A 211 -19.34 11.87 1.88
CA SER A 211 -19.68 12.63 3.08
C SER A 211 -18.64 12.59 4.22
N TYR A 212 -17.66 11.69 4.20
CA TYR A 212 -16.56 11.71 5.19
C TYR A 212 -15.39 12.62 4.79
N GLN A 213 -15.41 13.26 3.61
CA GLN A 213 -14.30 14.07 3.09
C GLN A 213 -14.32 15.56 3.51
N LEU A 214 -15.23 15.98 4.40
CA LEU A 214 -15.31 17.37 4.88
C LEU A 214 -14.67 17.59 6.27
N ARG A 215 -13.46 17.04 6.51
CA ARG A 215 -12.67 17.38 7.70
C ARG A 215 -11.19 17.52 7.37
#